data_AF-A0A3D2YY20-F1
#
_entry.id   AF-A0A3D2YY20-F1
#
_cell.length_a   1.000
_cell.length_b   1.000
_cell.length_c   1.000
_cell.angle_alpha   90.00
_cell.angle_beta   90.00
_cell.angle_gamma   90.00
#
_symmetry.space_group_name_H-M   'P 1'
#
loop_
_entity.id
_entity.type
_entity.pdbx_description
1 polymer ?
#
loop_
_entity_poly.entity_id
_entity_poly.type
_entity_poly.pdbx_seq_one_letter_code
_entity_poly.pdbx_strand_id
1 'polypeptide(L)'
;MTFERISIIGVGLIGGSLGLALRRTGFTGEIVGVSRNETIEQAVAMGVVDRGVDYDHLVDGVGAADLVIVCSPIQHIIDILPKVMAAVPAGALVT
;
A
#
# COMPACT_ATOMS: atom_id res chain seq x y z
N MET A 1 -16.55 -7.83 -6.44
CA MET A 1 -16.09 -6.79 -5.50
C MET A 1 -15.38 -5.75 -6.31
N THR A 2 -15.71 -4.48 -6.10
CA THR A 2 -14.96 -3.35 -6.67
C THR A 2 -14.10 -2.82 -5.54
N PHE A 3 -12.79 -2.75 -5.73
CA PHE A 3 -11.89 -2.13 -4.76
C PHE A 3 -11.96 -0.61 -4.95
N GLU A 4 -12.10 0.14 -3.86
CA GLU A 4 -12.12 1.62 -3.87
C GLU A 4 -10.84 2.18 -3.26
N ARG A 5 -10.21 1.47 -2.31
CA ARG A 5 -8.91 1.82 -1.74
C ARG A 5 -7.95 0.63 -1.72
N ILE A 6 -6.77 0.83 -2.30
CA ILE A 6 -5.65 -0.12 -2.30
C ILE A 6 -4.51 0.45 -1.46
N SER A 7 -3.96 -0.35 -0.57
CA SER A 7 -2.72 -0.02 0.15
C SER A 7 -1.57 -0.88 -0.32
N ILE A 8 -0.43 -0.26 -0.64
CA ILE A 8 0.78 -0.94 -1.09
C ILE A 8 1.86 -0.76 -0.01
N ILE A 9 2.22 -1.84 0.67
CA ILE A 9 3.28 -1.83 1.68
C ILE A 9 4.61 -2.19 1.02
N GLY A 10 5.55 -1.25 0.95
CA GLY A 10 6.80 -1.39 0.22
C GLY A 10 6.68 -0.84 -1.20
N VAL A 11 6.67 0.48 -1.34
CA VAL A 11 6.56 1.19 -2.63
C VAL A 11 7.92 1.31 -3.35
N GLY A 12 8.70 0.22 -3.35
CA GLY A 12 9.97 0.13 -4.07
C GLY A 12 9.78 -0.26 -5.53
N LEU A 13 10.66 -1.10 -6.07
CA LEU A 13 10.55 -1.58 -7.45
C LEU A 13 9.23 -2.34 -7.72
N ILE A 14 8.92 -3.37 -6.91
CA ILE A 14 7.73 -4.21 -7.12
C ILE A 14 6.45 -3.44 -6.81
N GLY A 15 6.32 -2.88 -5.61
CA GLY A 15 5.13 -2.11 -5.23
C GLY A 15 4.92 -0.88 -6.10
N GLY A 16 5.99 -0.19 -6.49
CA GLY A 16 5.90 0.96 -7.39
C GLY A 16 5.50 0.58 -8.81
N SER A 17 6.06 -0.50 -9.36
CA SER A 17 5.63 -1.01 -10.67
C SER A 17 4.16 -1.41 -10.67
N LEU A 18 3.67 -1.98 -9.56
CA LEU A 18 2.27 -2.36 -9.40
C LEU A 18 1.35 -1.14 -9.32
N GLY A 19 1.71 -0.12 -8.54
CA GLY A 19 0.96 1.15 -8.48
C GLY A 19 0.81 1.80 -9.85
N LEU A 20 1.92 1.87 -10.62
CA LEU A 20 1.87 2.36 -12.00
C LEU A 20 1.02 1.48 -12.91
N ALA A 21 1.10 0.17 -12.77
CA ALA A 21 0.29 -0.75 -13.56
C ALA A 21 -1.21 -0.55 -13.28
N LEU A 22 -1.61 -0.42 -12.00
CA LEU A 22 -2.99 -0.14 -11.59
C LEU A 22 -3.51 1.15 -12.23
N ARG A 23 -2.72 2.22 -12.20
CA ARG A 23 -3.08 3.48 -12.87
C ARG A 23 -3.21 3.31 -14.39
N ARG A 24 -2.26 2.63 -15.02
CA ARG A 24 -2.27 2.38 -16.46
C ARG A 24 -3.44 1.51 -16.93
N THR A 25 -3.95 0.61 -16.08
CA THR A 25 -5.10 -0.23 -16.39
C THR A 25 -6.44 0.43 -16.07
N GLY A 26 -6.43 1.69 -15.61
CA GLY A 26 -7.64 2.48 -15.38
C GLY A 26 -8.23 2.37 -13.98
N PHE A 27 -7.46 1.92 -12.98
CA PHE A 27 -7.91 1.99 -11.59
C PHE A 27 -8.04 3.45 -11.15
N THR A 28 -9.26 3.86 -10.78
CA THR A 28 -9.60 5.22 -10.36
C THR A 28 -9.72 5.40 -8.85
N GLY A 29 -9.66 4.31 -8.09
CA GLY A 29 -9.70 4.36 -6.63
C GLY A 29 -8.43 4.96 -6.02
N GLU A 30 -8.43 5.09 -4.71
CA GLU A 30 -7.29 5.63 -3.96
C GLU A 30 -6.19 4.56 -3.81
N ILE A 31 -4.94 4.94 -4.05
CA ILE A 31 -3.76 4.11 -3.78
C ILE A 31 -2.95 4.78 -2.67
N VAL A 32 -2.82 4.11 -1.53
CA VAL A 32 -2.04 4.57 -0.38
C VAL A 32 -0.74 3.78 -0.26
N GLY A 33 0.38 4.47 -0.28
CA GLY A 33 1.70 3.86 -0.10
C GLY A 33 2.11 3.78 1.37
N VAL A 34 2.76 2.68 1.77
CA VAL A 34 3.51 2.59 3.03
C VAL A 34 4.96 2.29 2.70
N SER A 35 5.88 3.23 2.97
CA SER A 35 7.31 3.08 2.66
C SER A 35 8.14 4.09 3.45
N ARG A 36 9.45 4.17 3.21
CA ARG A 36 10.27 5.27 3.74
C ARG A 36 9.80 6.60 3.16
N ASN A 37 9.90 7.69 3.93
CA ASN A 37 9.42 9.01 3.52
C ASN A 37 9.99 9.46 2.16
N GLU A 38 11.28 9.26 1.91
CA GLU A 38 11.90 9.62 0.64
C GLU A 38 11.32 8.82 -0.54
N THR A 39 10.94 7.55 -0.29
CA THR A 39 10.29 6.70 -1.31
C THR A 39 8.84 7.14 -1.55
N ILE A 40 8.12 7.54 -0.51
CA ILE A 40 6.75 8.04 -0.65
C ILE A 40 6.72 9.35 -1.46
N GLU A 41 7.60 10.29 -1.15
CA GLU A 41 7.70 11.55 -1.90
C GLU A 41 7.92 11.31 -3.40
N GLN A 42 8.84 10.40 -3.74
CA GLN A 42 9.08 10.00 -5.13
C GLN A 42 7.86 9.30 -5.76
N ALA A 43 7.23 8.37 -5.03
CA ALA A 43 6.08 7.63 -5.52
C ALA A 43 4.87 8.54 -5.80
N VAL A 44 4.61 9.53 -4.92
CA VAL A 44 3.56 10.53 -5.13
C VAL A 44 3.90 11.42 -6.32
N ALA A 45 5.14 11.93 -6.41
CA ALA A 45 5.56 12.76 -7.53
C ALA A 45 5.46 12.04 -8.89
N MET A 46 5.65 10.72 -8.90
CA MET A 46 5.53 9.87 -10.09
C MET A 46 4.11 9.39 -10.37
N GLY A 47 3.12 9.71 -9.52
CA GLY A 47 1.73 9.25 -9.66
C GLY A 47 1.55 7.75 -9.42
N VAL A 48 2.47 7.11 -8.71
CA VAL A 48 2.41 5.69 -8.31
C VAL A 48 1.32 5.48 -7.26
N VAL A 49 1.27 6.39 -6.28
CA VAL A 49 0.32 6.43 -5.16
C VAL A 49 -0.23 7.85 -5.04
N ASP A 50 -1.43 8.01 -4.49
CA ASP A 50 -2.03 9.34 -4.28
C ASP A 50 -1.44 10.04 -3.06
N ARG A 51 -1.17 9.25 -2.03
CA ARG A 51 -0.49 9.66 -0.80
C ARG A 51 0.23 8.47 -0.19
N GLY A 52 1.05 8.72 0.81
CA GLY A 52 1.62 7.65 1.61
C GLY A 52 1.97 8.07 3.01
N VAL A 53 2.33 7.06 3.80
CA VAL A 53 2.76 7.18 5.19
C VAL A 53 4.02 6.36 5.40
N ASP A 54 4.77 6.66 6.46
CA ASP A 54 5.87 5.81 6.87
C ASP A 54 5.40 4.55 7.62
N TYR A 55 6.36 3.66 7.92
CA TYR A 55 6.07 2.40 8.62
C TYR A 55 5.62 2.61 10.07
N ASP A 56 5.94 3.74 10.70
CA ASP A 56 5.47 4.05 12.07
C ASP A 56 3.97 4.37 12.06
N HIS A 57 3.46 4.90 10.95
CA HIS A 57 2.06 5.20 10.70
C HIS A 57 1.36 4.12 9.84
N LEU A 58 1.87 2.88 9.84
CA LEU A 58 1.32 1.76 9.06
C LEU A 58 -0.21 1.61 9.18
N VAL A 59 -0.75 1.80 10.39
CA VAL A 59 -2.19 1.69 10.68
C VAL A 59 -3.01 2.69 9.85
N ASP A 60 -2.56 3.93 9.74
CA ASP A 60 -3.21 4.97 8.93
C ASP A 60 -3.14 4.67 7.43
N GLY A 61 -2.12 3.90 7.03
CA GLY A 61 -1.92 3.44 5.66
C GLY A 61 -2.86 2.32 5.23
N VAL A 62 -3.30 1.45 6.16
CA VAL A 62 -4.09 0.25 5.84
C VAL A 62 -5.52 0.26 6.39
N GLY A 63 -5.82 1.15 7.35
CA GLY A 63 -7.04 1.08 8.17
C GLY A 63 -8.37 1.27 7.45
N ALA A 64 -8.34 1.66 6.17
CA ALA A 64 -9.53 1.81 5.36
C ALA A 64 -9.34 1.23 3.94
N ALA A 65 -8.41 0.28 3.80
CA ALA A 65 -8.09 -0.41 2.56
C ALA A 65 -9.02 -1.60 2.32
N ASP A 66 -9.49 -1.75 1.08
CA ASP A 66 -10.22 -2.94 0.64
C ASP A 66 -9.25 -4.04 0.18
N LEU A 67 -8.05 -3.63 -0.24
CA LEU A 67 -6.96 -4.49 -0.68
C LEU A 67 -5.64 -3.96 -0.13
N VAL A 68 -4.88 -4.82 0.55
CA VAL A 68 -3.50 -4.56 0.99
C VAL A 68 -2.56 -5.49 0.25
N ILE A 69 -1.53 -4.93 -0.36
CA ILE A 69 -0.52 -5.67 -1.12
C ILE A 69 0.83 -5.50 -0.43
N VAL A 70 1.38 -6.58 0.09
CA VAL A 70 2.62 -6.57 0.88
C VAL A 70 3.82 -6.87 -0.02
N CYS A 71 4.51 -5.82 -0.44
CA CYS A 71 5.67 -5.84 -1.34
C CYS A 71 7.02 -5.68 -0.59
N SER A 72 7.09 -6.13 0.66
CA SER A 72 8.28 -6.02 1.52
C SER A 72 9.13 -7.29 1.52
N PRO A 73 10.42 -7.25 1.92
CA PRO A 73 11.22 -8.45 2.13
C PRO A 73 10.54 -9.41 3.12
N ILE A 74 10.65 -10.73 2.90
CA ILE A 74 9.85 -11.72 3.64
C ILE A 74 10.00 -11.64 5.16
N GLN A 75 11.20 -11.33 5.66
CA GLN A 75 11.42 -11.13 7.09
C GLN A 75 10.57 -9.98 7.64
N HIS A 76 10.49 -8.88 6.89
CA HIS A 76 9.68 -7.73 7.27
C HIS A 76 8.18 -8.02 7.20
N ILE A 77 7.75 -8.86 6.24
CA ILE A 77 6.35 -9.31 6.14
C ILE A 77 5.94 -10.00 7.44
N ILE A 78 6.76 -10.92 7.95
CA ILE A 78 6.48 -11.67 9.19
C ILE A 78 6.27 -10.70 10.37
N ASP A 79 7.08 -9.64 10.44
CA ASP A 79 7.04 -8.68 11.55
C ASP A 79 5.82 -7.73 11.47
N ILE A 80 5.42 -7.30 10.28
CA ILE A 80 4.35 -6.31 10.10
C ILE A 80 2.96 -6.93 9.95
N LEU A 81 2.86 -8.16 9.43
CA LEU A 81 1.58 -8.77 9.10
C LEU A 81 0.61 -8.81 10.30
N PRO A 82 1.03 -9.13 11.54
CA PRO A 82 0.13 -9.06 12.69
C PRO A 82 -0.46 -7.65 12.92
N LYS A 83 0.33 -6.60 12.71
CA LYS A 83 -0.13 -5.20 12.83
C LYS A 83 -1.10 -4.84 11.71
N VAL A 84 -0.82 -5.29 10.47
CA VAL A 84 -1.72 -5.11 9.33
C VAL A 84 -3.06 -5.79 9.61
N MET A 85 -3.05 -7.06 10.02
CA MET A 85 -4.27 -7.81 10.29
C MET A 85 -5.12 -7.22 11.42
N ALA A 86 -4.50 -6.56 12.39
CA ALA A 86 -5.22 -5.87 13.46
C ALA A 86 -5.84 -4.53 13.03
N ALA A 87 -5.33 -3.92 11.95
CA ALA A 87 -5.72 -2.58 11.50
C ALA A 87 -6.69 -2.59 10.31
N VAL A 88 -6.63 -3.59 9.44
CA VAL A 88 -7.45 -3.63 8.22
C VAL A 88 -8.95 -3.80 8.51
N PRO A 89 -9.84 -3.23 7.67
CA PRO A 89 -11.28 -3.46 7.77
C PRO A 89 -11.67 -4.93 7.63
N ALA A 90 -12.80 -5.30 8.21
CA ALA A 90 -13.40 -6.60 7.99
C ALA A 90 -13.74 -6.80 6.49
N GLY A 91 -13.26 -7.90 5.91
CA GLY A 91 -13.47 -8.21 4.49
C GLY A 91 -12.39 -7.65 3.56
N ALA A 92 -11.40 -6.92 4.07
CA ALA A 92 -10.23 -6.52 3.29
C ALA A 92 -9.42 -7.74 2.84
N LEU A 93 -8.97 -7.74 1.58
CA LEU A 93 -8.06 -8.75 1.04
C LEU A 93 -6.62 -8.34 1.36
N VAL A 94 -5.83 -9.24 1.94
CA VAL A 94 -4.39 -9.02 2.20
C VAL A 94 -3.61 -10.08 1.43
N THR A 95 -2.65 -9.65 0.60
CA THR A 95 -1.84 -10.54 -0.27
C THR A 95 -0.39 -10.08 -0.40
#